data_AF-A0A9D7SSS0-F1
#
_entry.id   AF-A0A9D7SSS0-F1
#
_cell.length_a   1.000
_cell.length_b   1.000
_cell.length_c   1.000
_cell.angle_alpha   90.00
_cell.angle_beta   90.00
_cell.angle_gamma   90.00
#
_symmetry.space_group_name_H-M   'P 1'
#
loop_
_entity.id
_entity.type
_entity.pdbx_description
1 polymer ?
#
loop_
_entity_poly.entity_id
_entity_poly.type
_entity_poly.pdbx_seq_one_letter_code
_entity_poly.pdbx_strand_id
1 'polypeptide(L)'
;MISGIHHRLLLVTLLFAGSFSVSSQKLGVSFKRLFLDYQTFQGGDFGAFKDYRNGFEFGVHVPVTQHLMVNVPIKMGLSNKNTEITNQYIVGADAQLHLYFLSNPDRFKPYVLAGVGGVYTKKDSSINLQVPVGLGVDIRIAPNAYFNIQSEFRWSNLENNNNFNHGIGFKYFFGRKTTDSIPTPPAEVHMMDTDMDGIADDFDACPTVYGLAAFAGCPDKDGDGVQDSKDNCPDIAGLIELKGCPDSDGDGIPDNEDDCPNVFGPDTNKGCPVVEKKDSDNDGVDDQQDQCPDVPGLAKFGGCPDTDGDGIPDPDDKCPKVAGLKTFDGCPDTDKDGIEDSKDKCPNSYGPISNGGCPIIETKDREVLSFAMKAVQFELGKATLKPESFSILNQIADIMRKYPDYVLSIEGHTDNTGTSDVNQKLSESRAKACYEYLNQKGIPTNRLKYKGYGQARPIADNSTYSGRTLNRRVEFNLTPGN
;
A
#
# COMPACT_ATOMS: atom_id res chain seq x y z
N MET A 1 -24.22 -88.99 14.89
CA MET A 1 -25.33 -88.51 14.04
C MET A 1 -25.32 -87.00 14.06
N ILE A 2 -25.47 -86.42 12.87
CA ILE A 2 -25.41 -85.00 12.52
C ILE A 2 -26.67 -84.27 13.02
N SER A 3 -26.54 -82.96 13.31
CA SER A 3 -27.54 -81.88 13.26
C SER A 3 -27.44 -81.01 14.54
N GLY A 4 -27.38 -79.68 14.53
CA GLY A 4 -27.55 -78.69 13.50
C GLY A 4 -27.28 -77.31 14.12
N ILE A 5 -26.81 -76.40 13.29
CA ILE A 5 -26.36 -75.02 13.57
C ILE A 5 -27.57 -74.09 13.68
N HIS A 6 -27.57 -73.12 14.61
CA HIS A 6 -27.70 -71.67 14.31
C HIS A 6 -27.77 -70.77 15.56
N HIS A 7 -26.84 -69.79 15.60
CA HIS A 7 -27.05 -68.35 15.87
C HIS A 7 -27.47 -67.94 17.31
N ARG A 8 -26.86 -66.98 18.01
CA ARG A 8 -25.98 -65.84 17.67
C ARG A 8 -25.15 -65.50 18.92
N LEU A 9 -23.83 -65.45 18.83
CA LEU A 9 -23.05 -64.61 19.73
C LEU A 9 -22.40 -63.55 18.88
N LEU A 10 -22.77 -62.30 19.19
CA LEU A 10 -22.38 -61.10 18.50
C LEU A 10 -20.87 -61.09 18.28
N LEU A 11 -20.49 -61.11 17.01
CA LEU A 11 -19.14 -60.86 16.54
C LEU A 11 -18.84 -59.38 16.83
N VAL A 12 -18.22 -59.08 17.96
CA VAL A 12 -17.47 -57.82 18.07
C VAL A 12 -16.11 -58.12 17.46
N THR A 13 -16.05 -57.97 16.15
CA THR A 13 -14.80 -57.81 15.39
C THR A 13 -14.11 -56.55 15.91
N LEU A 14 -13.25 -56.72 16.92
CA LEU A 14 -12.16 -55.80 17.16
C LEU A 14 -11.13 -56.04 16.05
N LEU A 15 -11.32 -55.31 14.96
CA LEU A 15 -10.29 -55.06 13.95
C LEU A 15 -9.13 -54.34 14.64
N PHE A 16 -8.25 -55.10 15.27
CA PHE A 16 -6.91 -54.64 15.57
C PHE A 16 -6.12 -54.65 14.26
N ALA A 17 -6.19 -53.55 13.52
CA ALA A 17 -5.12 -53.16 12.61
C ALA A 17 -3.96 -52.65 13.47
N GLY A 18 -3.34 -53.57 14.20
CA GLY A 18 -2.15 -53.29 15.00
C GLY A 18 -0.93 -53.46 14.11
N SER A 19 -0.36 -52.34 13.66
CA SER A 19 1.01 -52.31 13.17
C SER A 19 1.90 -52.99 14.21
N PHE A 20 2.57 -54.08 13.83
CA PHE A 20 3.55 -54.75 14.67
C PHE A 20 4.79 -53.86 14.83
N SER A 21 4.68 -52.80 15.63
CA SER A 21 5.83 -51.99 16.01
C SER A 21 6.59 -52.74 17.10
N VAL A 22 7.83 -53.10 16.78
CA VAL A 22 8.75 -53.84 17.65
C VAL A 22 9.07 -52.98 18.86
N SER A 23 8.80 -53.48 20.06
CA SER A 23 9.05 -52.71 21.29
C SER A 23 10.56 -52.48 21.47
N SER A 24 10.98 -51.22 21.63
CA SER A 24 12.40 -50.85 21.81
C SER A 24 13.01 -51.26 23.17
N GLN A 25 12.26 -51.97 24.02
CA GLN A 25 12.74 -52.48 25.30
C GLN A 25 13.54 -53.79 25.11
N LYS A 26 14.83 -53.75 25.41
CA LYS A 26 15.68 -54.95 25.49
C LYS A 26 15.30 -55.79 26.71
N LEU A 27 15.53 -57.11 26.57
CA LEU A 27 15.29 -58.21 27.53
C LEU A 27 14.99 -57.77 28.97
N GLY A 28 13.83 -58.17 29.47
CA GLY A 28 13.45 -58.01 30.87
C GLY A 28 13.69 -59.26 31.68
N VAL A 29 13.99 -59.06 32.96
CA VAL A 29 13.96 -60.13 33.96
C VAL A 29 12.98 -59.77 35.06
N SER A 30 12.36 -60.77 35.66
CA SER A 30 11.52 -60.57 36.83
C SER A 30 11.84 -61.55 37.93
N PHE A 31 11.67 -61.09 39.15
CA PHE A 31 11.61 -61.94 40.33
C PHE A 31 10.31 -61.67 41.07
N LYS A 32 9.54 -62.72 41.35
CA LYS A 32 8.30 -62.63 42.13
C LYS A 32 8.28 -63.64 43.25
N ARG A 33 7.71 -63.24 44.38
CA ARG A 33 7.24 -64.17 45.39
C ARG A 33 5.87 -64.67 44.98
N LEU A 34 5.69 -65.98 45.00
CA LEU A 34 4.44 -66.65 44.67
C LEU A 34 3.72 -67.11 45.94
N PHE A 35 2.40 -66.99 45.89
CA PHE A 35 1.45 -67.59 46.80
C PHE A 35 0.63 -68.57 45.97
N LEU A 36 0.85 -69.86 46.22
CA LEU A 36 0.31 -70.97 45.45
C LEU A 36 -0.85 -71.60 46.22
N ASP A 37 -2.01 -71.69 45.59
CA ASP A 37 -3.22 -72.29 46.15
C ASP A 37 -3.71 -73.44 45.27
N TYR A 38 -3.44 -74.65 45.74
CA TYR A 38 -3.92 -75.90 45.15
C TYR A 38 -5.21 -76.41 45.81
N GLN A 39 -5.68 -75.77 46.88
CA GLN A 39 -6.75 -76.30 47.72
C GLN A 39 -8.13 -75.79 47.32
N THR A 40 -8.26 -74.57 46.79
CA THR A 40 -9.56 -74.01 46.38
C THR A 40 -10.34 -74.95 45.45
N PHE A 41 -9.66 -75.60 44.50
CA PHE A 41 -10.29 -76.52 43.55
C PHE A 41 -10.44 -77.96 44.06
N GLN A 42 -10.00 -78.21 45.28
CA GLN A 42 -10.11 -79.49 45.99
C GLN A 42 -11.11 -79.40 47.17
N GLY A 43 -11.97 -78.36 47.18
CA GLY A 43 -12.99 -78.13 48.21
C GLY A 43 -12.60 -77.13 49.31
N GLY A 44 -11.47 -76.44 49.17
CA GLY A 44 -11.04 -75.34 50.06
C GLY A 44 -11.70 -73.99 49.74
N ASP A 45 -11.62 -73.05 50.67
CA ASP A 45 -12.16 -71.69 50.50
C ASP A 45 -11.10 -70.73 49.90
N PHE A 46 -11.44 -70.08 48.79
CA PHE A 46 -10.60 -69.11 48.09
C PHE A 46 -10.16 -67.92 48.97
N GLY A 47 -10.93 -67.59 50.02
CA GLY A 47 -10.62 -66.54 50.99
C GLY A 47 -9.75 -66.96 52.19
N ALA A 48 -9.48 -68.26 52.35
CA ALA A 48 -8.70 -68.78 53.47
C ALA A 48 -7.19 -68.67 53.17
N PHE A 49 -6.62 -67.48 53.34
CA PHE A 49 -5.18 -67.19 53.11
C PHE A 49 -4.17 -68.08 53.87
N LYS A 50 -4.64 -68.95 54.78
CA LYS A 50 -3.83 -69.92 55.53
C LYS A 50 -3.31 -71.06 54.67
N ASP A 51 -3.96 -71.34 53.54
CA ASP A 51 -3.67 -72.50 52.70
C ASP A 51 -2.72 -72.23 51.54
N TYR A 52 -2.37 -70.96 51.35
CA TYR A 52 -1.35 -70.57 50.38
C TYR A 52 0.03 -71.06 50.80
N ARG A 53 0.79 -71.52 49.81
CA ARG A 53 2.19 -71.94 50.00
C ARG A 53 3.12 -71.00 49.24
N ASN A 54 4.31 -70.82 49.80
CA ASN A 54 5.27 -69.88 49.24
C ASN A 54 6.04 -70.53 48.10
N GLY A 55 6.26 -69.74 47.05
CA GLY A 55 7.18 -70.05 45.97
C GLY A 55 7.87 -68.79 45.47
N PHE A 56 8.68 -68.96 44.45
CA PHE A 56 9.34 -67.89 43.73
C PHE A 56 9.27 -68.15 42.23
N GLU A 57 9.23 -67.08 41.47
CA GLU A 57 9.25 -67.07 40.01
C GLU A 57 10.41 -66.21 39.54
N PHE A 58 11.23 -66.76 38.64
CA PHE A 58 12.16 -66.00 37.82
C PHE A 58 11.65 -66.02 36.39
N GLY A 59 11.35 -64.84 35.85
CA GLY A 59 10.81 -64.70 34.50
C GLY A 59 11.78 -64.00 33.59
N VAL A 60 11.92 -64.50 32.35
CA VAL A 60 12.57 -63.78 31.27
C VAL A 60 11.48 -63.24 30.35
N HIS A 61 11.47 -61.92 30.19
CA HIS A 61 10.47 -61.18 29.44
C HIS A 61 11.11 -60.69 28.16
N VAL A 62 10.53 -61.08 27.03
CA VAL A 62 10.93 -60.63 25.70
C VAL A 62 9.77 -59.79 25.16
N PRO A 63 9.86 -58.45 25.21
CA PRO A 63 8.91 -57.58 24.54
C PRO A 63 8.93 -57.88 23.05
N VAL A 64 7.79 -58.24 22.46
CA VAL A 64 7.67 -58.49 21.02
C VAL A 64 7.13 -57.25 20.33
N THR A 65 6.05 -56.69 20.89
CA THR A 65 5.50 -55.38 20.50
C THR A 65 5.15 -54.58 21.75
N GLN A 66 4.71 -53.34 21.57
CA GLN A 66 4.21 -52.53 22.69
C GLN A 66 2.99 -53.13 23.42
N HIS A 67 2.27 -54.07 22.78
CA HIS A 67 1.10 -54.75 23.35
C HIS A 67 1.33 -56.22 23.69
N LEU A 68 2.38 -56.84 23.14
CA LEU A 68 2.62 -58.28 23.28
C LEU A 68 4.02 -58.52 23.85
N MET A 69 4.06 -59.32 24.91
CA MET A 69 5.30 -59.77 25.53
C MET A 69 5.28 -61.28 25.69
N VAL A 70 6.38 -61.91 25.31
CA VAL A 70 6.62 -63.32 25.60
C VAL A 70 7.32 -63.40 26.95
N ASN A 71 6.78 -64.17 27.88
CA ASN A 71 7.37 -64.40 29.20
C ASN A 71 7.65 -65.89 29.38
N VAL A 72 8.87 -66.21 29.80
CA VAL A 72 9.28 -67.57 30.16
C VAL A 72 9.57 -67.61 31.66
N PRO A 73 8.55 -67.87 32.51
CA PRO A 73 8.75 -67.99 33.95
C PRO A 73 9.17 -69.40 34.34
N ILE A 74 10.23 -69.47 35.14
CA ILE A 74 10.63 -70.66 35.90
C ILE A 74 10.15 -70.47 37.34
N LYS A 75 9.35 -71.42 37.81
CA LYS A 75 8.66 -71.39 39.10
C LYS A 75 9.19 -72.49 39.99
N MET A 76 9.44 -72.16 41.24
CA MET A 76 9.84 -73.11 42.28
C MET A 76 9.04 -72.82 43.53
N GLY A 77 8.50 -73.84 44.18
CA GLY A 77 7.71 -73.58 45.37
C GLY A 77 7.31 -74.84 46.10
N LEU A 78 6.51 -74.62 47.13
CA LEU A 78 5.85 -75.67 47.86
C LEU A 78 4.39 -75.74 47.42
N SER A 79 3.90 -76.94 47.17
CA SER A 79 2.49 -77.22 46.97
C SER A 79 2.03 -78.17 48.07
N ASN A 80 0.73 -78.22 48.32
CA ASN A 80 0.12 -79.25 49.13
C ASN A 80 -1.21 -79.65 48.49
N LYS A 81 -1.46 -80.95 48.39
CA LYS A 81 -2.66 -81.52 47.77
C LYS A 81 -3.41 -82.30 48.85
N ASN A 82 -4.68 -81.97 49.07
CA ASN A 82 -5.52 -82.40 50.19
C ASN A 82 -4.99 -82.01 51.58
N THR A 83 -5.80 -82.20 52.63
CA THR A 83 -5.56 -81.85 54.05
C THR A 83 -4.36 -82.57 54.71
N GLU A 84 -3.45 -83.14 53.94
CA GLU A 84 -2.18 -83.69 54.42
C GLU A 84 -1.24 -82.55 54.86
N ILE A 85 -0.40 -82.76 55.87
CA ILE A 85 0.41 -81.67 56.47
C ILE A 85 1.75 -81.47 55.73
N THR A 86 2.09 -82.32 54.76
CA THR A 86 3.43 -82.36 54.15
C THR A 86 3.52 -81.57 52.85
N ASN A 87 4.35 -80.53 52.85
CA ASN A 87 4.65 -79.74 51.66
C ASN A 87 5.45 -80.57 50.63
N GLN A 88 5.03 -80.54 49.37
CA GLN A 88 5.78 -81.10 48.23
C GLN A 88 6.45 -80.00 47.41
N TYR A 89 7.65 -80.29 46.91
CA TYR A 89 8.36 -79.35 46.04
C TYR A 89 7.83 -79.42 44.61
N ILE A 90 7.60 -78.25 44.03
CA ILE A 90 7.26 -78.07 42.63
C ILE A 90 8.36 -77.28 41.93
N VAL A 91 8.67 -77.70 40.70
CA VAL A 91 9.49 -76.94 39.76
C VAL A 91 8.77 -76.94 38.43
N GLY A 92 8.53 -75.77 37.86
CA GLY A 92 7.85 -75.64 36.57
C GLY A 92 8.47 -74.58 35.69
N ALA A 93 8.20 -74.69 34.40
CA ALA A 93 8.54 -73.69 33.41
C ALA A 93 7.36 -73.50 32.46
N ASP A 94 7.01 -72.25 32.17
CA ASP A 94 5.96 -71.91 31.24
C ASP A 94 6.51 -71.13 30.04
N ALA A 95 5.77 -71.17 28.93
CA ALA A 95 5.81 -70.16 27.89
C ALA A 95 4.48 -69.41 27.90
N GLN A 96 4.51 -68.12 28.22
CA GLN A 96 3.33 -67.27 28.38
C GLN A 96 3.38 -66.10 27.39
N LEU A 97 2.21 -65.73 26.89
CA LEU A 97 1.98 -64.47 26.17
C LEU A 97 1.26 -63.51 27.10
N HIS A 98 1.81 -62.33 27.31
CA HIS A 98 1.21 -61.23 28.06
C HIS A 98 0.73 -60.19 27.05
N LEU A 99 -0.57 -59.94 27.03
CA LEU A 99 -1.25 -58.99 26.16
C LEU A 99 -1.65 -57.77 26.97
N TYR A 100 -0.98 -56.65 26.73
CA TYR A 100 -1.28 -55.35 27.30
C TYR A 100 -2.35 -54.66 26.46
N PHE A 101 -3.41 -54.17 27.10
CA PHE A 101 -4.53 -53.54 26.39
C PHE A 101 -4.31 -52.05 26.09
N LEU A 102 -3.38 -51.42 26.83
CA LEU A 102 -3.10 -50.01 26.73
C LEU A 102 -1.67 -49.84 26.21
N SER A 103 -1.54 -49.19 25.05
CA SER A 103 -0.28 -49.02 24.34
C SER A 103 0.73 -48.16 25.13
N ASN A 104 0.25 -47.22 25.96
CA ASN A 104 1.11 -46.29 26.70
C ASN A 104 0.47 -45.69 27.98
N PRO A 105 0.22 -46.47 29.04
CA PRO A 105 -0.04 -45.87 30.35
C PRO A 105 1.30 -45.66 31.08
N ASP A 106 1.63 -44.40 31.38
CA ASP A 106 2.94 -44.02 31.94
C ASP A 106 3.26 -44.61 33.32
N ARG A 107 2.24 -45.08 34.05
CA ARG A 107 2.39 -45.63 35.41
C ARG A 107 1.78 -47.02 35.64
N PHE A 108 0.62 -47.35 35.07
CA PHE A 108 -0.11 -48.61 35.34
C PHE A 108 -0.40 -49.38 34.05
N LYS A 109 0.23 -50.54 33.84
CA LYS A 109 0.12 -51.36 32.64
C LYS A 109 -0.62 -52.68 32.94
N PRO A 110 -1.96 -52.71 32.83
CA PRO A 110 -2.73 -53.94 32.96
C PRO A 110 -2.55 -54.84 31.74
N TYR A 111 -2.49 -56.14 31.97
CA TYR A 111 -2.39 -57.15 30.93
C TYR A 111 -3.18 -58.40 31.29
N VAL A 112 -3.62 -59.13 30.27
CA VAL A 112 -4.01 -60.54 30.42
C VAL A 112 -2.86 -61.43 29.99
N LEU A 113 -2.82 -62.63 30.54
CA LEU A 113 -1.85 -63.64 30.16
C LEU A 113 -2.54 -64.96 29.84
N ALA A 114 -1.98 -65.66 28.87
CA ALA A 114 -2.29 -67.06 28.59
C ALA A 114 -1.01 -67.78 28.18
N GLY A 115 -0.90 -69.06 28.49
CA GLY A 115 0.29 -69.82 28.13
C GLY A 115 0.13 -71.32 28.29
N VAL A 116 1.26 -72.02 28.18
CA VAL A 116 1.37 -73.45 28.41
C VAL A 116 2.67 -73.72 29.16
N GLY A 117 2.64 -74.64 30.11
CA GLY A 117 3.83 -74.97 30.89
C GLY A 117 3.78 -76.35 31.50
N GLY A 118 4.96 -76.86 31.85
CA GLY A 118 5.12 -78.14 32.54
C GLY A 118 5.49 -77.92 33.99
N VAL A 119 4.83 -78.61 34.92
CA VAL A 119 5.15 -78.57 36.36
C VAL A 119 5.52 -79.97 36.82
N TYR A 120 6.76 -80.15 37.27
CA TYR A 120 7.23 -81.35 37.93
C TYR A 120 6.91 -81.30 39.42
N THR A 121 6.25 -82.34 39.93
CA THR A 121 5.98 -82.53 41.36
C THR A 121 6.81 -83.70 41.89
N LYS A 122 7.56 -83.49 42.97
CA LYS A 122 8.40 -84.56 43.54
C LYS A 122 7.59 -85.78 44.02
N LYS A 123 6.35 -85.59 44.48
CA LYS A 123 5.46 -86.66 44.97
C LYS A 123 4.99 -87.58 43.84
N ASP A 124 4.72 -87.02 42.66
CA ASP A 124 4.15 -87.77 41.51
C ASP A 124 5.23 -88.22 40.50
N SER A 125 6.50 -87.80 40.70
CA SER A 125 7.67 -88.09 39.84
C SER A 125 7.40 -87.92 38.33
N SER A 126 6.51 -86.99 37.99
CA SER A 126 6.01 -86.78 36.64
C SER A 126 5.82 -85.29 36.35
N ILE A 127 5.86 -84.94 35.06
CA ILE A 127 5.64 -83.57 34.57
C ILE A 127 4.18 -83.46 34.17
N ASN A 128 3.49 -82.48 34.75
CA ASN A 128 2.08 -82.22 34.50
C ASN A 128 1.95 -81.01 33.57
N LEU A 129 1.14 -81.16 32.52
CA LEU A 129 0.87 -80.07 31.59
C LEU A 129 -0.17 -79.14 32.23
N GLN A 130 0.16 -77.86 32.28
CA GLN A 130 -0.71 -76.83 32.81
C GLN A 130 -0.87 -75.67 31.83
N VAL A 131 -2.08 -75.15 31.75
CA VAL A 131 -2.46 -73.99 30.93
C VAL A 131 -2.78 -72.84 31.88
N PRO A 132 -1.84 -71.90 32.10
CA PRO A 132 -2.12 -70.68 32.84
C PRO A 132 -2.94 -69.70 32.02
N VAL A 133 -3.99 -69.14 32.64
CA VAL A 133 -4.73 -67.98 32.15
C VAL A 133 -4.94 -67.03 33.31
N GLY A 134 -4.66 -65.75 33.11
CA GLY A 134 -4.66 -64.80 34.21
C GLY A 134 -4.62 -63.35 33.78
N LEU A 135 -4.40 -62.51 34.77
CA LEU A 135 -4.30 -61.07 34.63
C LEU A 135 -3.19 -60.55 35.53
N GLY A 136 -2.59 -59.44 35.13
CA GLY A 136 -1.57 -58.77 35.91
C GLY A 136 -1.52 -57.29 35.64
N VAL A 137 -0.77 -56.59 36.47
CA VAL A 137 -0.49 -55.18 36.32
C VAL A 137 0.98 -54.92 36.60
N ASP A 138 1.61 -54.17 35.70
CA ASP A 138 2.94 -53.62 35.90
C ASP A 138 2.82 -52.15 36.30
N ILE A 139 3.35 -51.81 37.48
CA ILE A 139 3.34 -50.46 38.05
C ILE A 139 4.76 -49.91 37.93
N ARG A 140 4.95 -48.87 37.10
CA ARG A 140 6.28 -48.28 36.88
C ARG A 140 6.76 -47.58 38.15
N ILE A 141 7.91 -48.00 38.67
CA ILE A 141 8.55 -47.42 39.87
C ILE A 141 9.87 -46.71 39.54
N ALA A 142 10.49 -47.05 38.41
CA ALA A 142 11.65 -46.35 37.84
C ALA A 142 11.61 -46.49 36.31
N PRO A 143 12.48 -45.80 35.54
CA PRO A 143 12.43 -45.80 34.08
C PRO A 143 12.34 -47.20 33.45
N ASN A 144 13.06 -48.18 34.01
CA ASN A 144 13.08 -49.57 33.55
C ASN A 144 12.73 -50.59 34.63
N ALA A 145 12.19 -50.14 35.77
CA ALA A 145 11.80 -51.00 36.88
C ALA A 145 10.30 -50.89 37.13
N TYR A 146 9.65 -52.03 37.27
CA TYR A 146 8.23 -52.15 37.52
C TYR A 146 8.00 -53.01 38.74
N PHE A 147 7.10 -52.58 39.60
CA PHE A 147 6.47 -53.45 40.58
C PHE A 147 5.36 -54.23 39.88
N ASN A 148 5.35 -55.55 40.01
CA ASN A 148 4.40 -56.42 39.32
C ASN A 148 3.51 -57.14 40.33
N ILE A 149 2.21 -57.17 40.01
CA ILE A 149 1.22 -58.03 40.66
C ILE A 149 0.56 -58.86 39.57
N GLN A 150 0.50 -60.18 39.74
CA GLN A 150 -0.08 -61.12 38.78
C GLN A 150 -0.91 -62.17 39.50
N SER A 151 -2.06 -62.53 38.92
CA SER A 151 -2.90 -63.63 39.36
C SER A 151 -3.23 -64.51 38.17
N GLU A 152 -2.98 -65.81 38.28
CA GLU A 152 -3.27 -66.78 37.22
C GLU A 152 -4.02 -67.99 37.78
N PHE A 153 -5.06 -68.41 37.07
CA PHE A 153 -5.66 -69.72 37.19
C PHE A 153 -4.88 -70.68 36.29
N ARG A 154 -4.58 -71.87 36.80
CA ARG A 154 -3.86 -72.90 36.07
C ARG A 154 -4.73 -74.14 35.97
N TRP A 155 -5.20 -74.41 34.76
CA TRP A 155 -5.87 -75.68 34.45
C TRP A 155 -4.81 -76.75 34.23
N SER A 156 -5.00 -77.93 34.80
CA SER A 156 -4.10 -79.08 34.73
C SER A 156 -4.76 -80.25 34.03
N ASN A 157 -3.99 -80.98 33.22
CA ASN A 157 -4.44 -82.21 32.60
C ASN A 157 -4.55 -83.40 33.58
N LEU A 158 -3.90 -83.29 34.74
CA LEU A 158 -4.10 -84.22 35.85
C LEU A 158 -5.27 -83.80 36.74
N GLU A 159 -6.05 -84.80 37.17
CA GLU A 159 -7.16 -84.60 38.10
C GLU A 159 -6.73 -83.88 39.37
N ASN A 160 -7.60 -82.99 39.86
CA ASN A 160 -7.43 -82.22 41.10
C ASN A 160 -6.16 -81.35 41.16
N ASN A 161 -5.48 -81.08 40.05
CA ASN A 161 -4.25 -80.27 40.04
C ASN A 161 -4.45 -78.84 39.52
N ASN A 162 -5.71 -78.43 39.35
CA ASN A 162 -6.04 -77.04 39.09
C ASN A 162 -5.66 -76.19 40.31
N ASN A 163 -5.09 -75.02 40.06
CA ASN A 163 -4.58 -74.17 41.14
C ASN A 163 -4.59 -72.70 40.74
N PHE A 164 -4.52 -71.83 41.76
CA PHE A 164 -4.27 -70.41 41.59
C PHE A 164 -2.85 -70.07 42.01
N ASN A 165 -2.18 -69.25 41.20
CA ASN A 165 -0.91 -68.66 41.56
C ASN A 165 -1.05 -67.14 41.59
N HIS A 166 -0.74 -66.54 42.75
CA HIS A 166 -0.65 -65.10 42.91
C HIS A 166 0.82 -64.70 43.10
N GLY A 167 1.32 -63.83 42.24
CA GLY A 167 2.68 -63.35 42.24
C GLY A 167 2.76 -61.86 42.56
N ILE A 168 3.68 -61.48 43.43
CA ILE A 168 4.05 -60.08 43.67
C ILE A 168 5.58 -59.94 43.62
N GLY A 169 6.08 -58.94 42.91
CA GLY A 169 7.52 -58.81 42.70
C GLY A 169 7.93 -57.64 41.86
N PHE A 170 9.11 -57.75 41.26
CA PHE A 170 9.71 -56.70 40.45
C PHE A 170 10.10 -57.23 39.08
N LYS A 171 9.87 -56.43 38.04
CA LYS A 171 10.42 -56.60 36.70
C LYS A 171 11.45 -55.50 36.45
N TYR A 172 12.60 -55.86 35.90
CA TYR A 172 13.64 -54.93 35.49
C TYR A 172 13.99 -55.20 34.03
N PHE A 173 13.96 -54.16 33.21
CA PHE A 173 14.34 -54.22 31.80
C PHE A 173 15.74 -53.63 31.63
N PHE A 174 16.64 -54.37 30.99
CA PHE A 174 18.02 -53.95 30.86
C PHE A 174 18.19 -52.91 29.75
N GLY A 175 18.68 -51.72 30.11
CA GLY A 175 19.05 -50.64 29.19
C GLY A 175 19.38 -49.35 29.95
N ARG A 176 20.48 -48.65 29.62
CA ARG A 176 20.92 -47.42 30.30
C ARG A 176 20.76 -46.24 29.32
N LYS A 177 20.11 -45.14 29.74
CA LYS A 177 20.32 -43.83 29.09
C LYS A 177 21.76 -43.40 29.41
N THR A 178 22.64 -43.41 28.42
CA THR A 178 23.98 -42.79 28.50
C THR A 178 23.92 -41.41 27.87
N THR A 179 24.27 -40.40 28.65
CA THR A 179 24.69 -39.07 28.18
C THR A 179 26.19 -39.11 27.93
N ASP A 180 26.58 -39.16 26.67
CA ASP A 180 27.77 -38.56 26.09
C ASP A 180 27.48 -38.48 24.58
N SER A 181 28.27 -37.66 23.87
CA SER A 181 28.63 -37.87 22.47
C SER A 181 27.66 -37.44 21.35
N ILE A 182 28.29 -36.75 20.38
CA ILE A 182 27.93 -36.45 18.99
C ILE A 182 26.80 -37.35 18.44
N PRO A 183 25.80 -36.77 17.72
CA PRO A 183 24.43 -37.29 17.63
C PRO A 183 24.32 -38.73 17.10
N THR A 184 23.38 -39.44 17.73
CA THR A 184 22.82 -40.77 17.43
C THR A 184 22.61 -41.08 15.94
N PRO A 185 22.96 -42.29 15.46
CA PRO A 185 22.27 -42.93 14.34
C PRO A 185 20.97 -43.59 14.86
N PRO A 186 19.81 -43.41 14.21
CA PRO A 186 18.54 -43.48 14.91
C PRO A 186 17.95 -44.89 15.05
N ALA A 187 17.08 -45.01 16.06
CA ALA A 187 15.95 -45.95 16.10
C ALA A 187 15.11 -45.80 14.82
N GLU A 188 14.15 -46.68 14.56
CA GLU A 188 13.12 -46.41 13.56
C GLU A 188 12.52 -45.02 13.84
N VAL A 189 12.90 -44.01 13.05
CA VAL A 189 12.43 -42.64 13.20
C VAL A 189 10.99 -42.74 12.74
N HIS A 190 10.04 -42.60 13.67
CA HIS A 190 8.86 -41.82 13.29
C HIS A 190 9.45 -40.50 12.85
N MET A 191 9.74 -40.38 11.56
CA MET A 191 10.04 -39.13 10.90
C MET A 191 8.75 -38.38 11.12
N MET A 192 8.76 -37.61 12.22
CA MET A 192 7.84 -36.51 12.39
C MET A 192 8.07 -35.71 11.12
N ASP A 193 7.05 -35.72 10.30
CA ASP A 193 6.93 -34.93 9.10
C ASP A 193 5.71 -34.08 9.46
N THR A 194 6.02 -33.01 10.18
CA THR A 194 5.05 -32.23 10.95
C THR A 194 4.08 -31.52 10.00
N ASP A 195 4.51 -31.18 8.79
CA ASP A 195 3.69 -30.59 7.74
C ASP A 195 3.27 -31.56 6.61
N MET A 196 3.76 -32.80 6.65
CA MET A 196 3.37 -33.91 5.78
C MET A 196 3.76 -33.71 4.30
N ASP A 197 4.91 -33.09 4.03
CA ASP A 197 5.40 -32.85 2.67
C ASP A 197 6.21 -34.01 2.06
N GLY A 198 6.44 -35.07 2.86
CA GLY A 198 7.18 -36.25 2.48
C GLY A 198 8.67 -36.20 2.85
N ILE A 199 9.12 -35.13 3.50
CA ILE A 199 10.47 -34.95 4.04
C ILE A 199 10.35 -34.89 5.56
N ALA A 200 11.18 -35.66 6.25
CA ALA A 200 11.15 -35.66 7.71
C ALA A 200 11.64 -34.34 8.28
N ASP A 201 11.12 -33.90 9.42
CA ASP A 201 11.54 -32.69 10.15
C ASP A 201 13.08 -32.59 10.32
N ASP A 202 13.79 -33.72 10.45
CA ASP A 202 15.25 -33.77 10.61
C ASP A 202 16.04 -33.52 9.29
N PHE A 203 15.37 -33.65 8.14
CA PHE A 203 15.91 -33.43 6.79
C PHE A 203 15.18 -32.30 6.05
N ASP A 204 14.17 -31.72 6.67
CA ASP A 204 13.36 -30.62 6.17
C ASP A 204 13.95 -29.29 6.65
N ALA A 205 14.23 -28.38 5.73
CA ALA A 205 14.70 -27.05 6.02
C ALA A 205 13.58 -26.13 6.55
N CYS A 206 12.32 -26.51 6.36
CA CYS A 206 11.11 -25.84 6.84
C CYS A 206 10.12 -26.82 7.51
N PRO A 207 10.46 -27.48 8.64
CA PRO A 207 9.74 -28.63 9.24
C PRO A 207 8.29 -28.43 9.70
N THR A 208 7.65 -27.30 9.41
CA THR A 208 6.30 -26.97 9.87
C THR A 208 5.46 -26.32 8.79
N VAL A 209 6.02 -26.16 7.58
CA VAL A 209 5.38 -25.52 6.43
C VAL A 209 5.67 -26.38 5.20
N TYR A 210 4.62 -27.05 4.72
CA TYR A 210 4.70 -27.97 3.57
C TYR A 210 5.51 -27.37 2.41
N GLY A 211 6.50 -28.10 1.90
CA GLY A 211 7.34 -27.65 0.82
C GLY A 211 7.62 -28.65 -0.28
N LEU A 212 8.61 -28.31 -1.12
CA LEU A 212 9.00 -29.12 -2.27
C LEU A 212 10.34 -29.83 -1.99
N ALA A 213 10.45 -31.08 -2.46
CA ALA A 213 11.70 -31.84 -2.37
C ALA A 213 12.89 -31.19 -3.08
N ALA A 214 12.64 -30.37 -4.12
CA ALA A 214 13.68 -29.57 -4.78
C ALA A 214 14.34 -28.55 -3.83
N PHE A 215 13.62 -28.10 -2.81
CA PHE A 215 14.06 -27.10 -1.83
C PHE A 215 14.19 -27.67 -0.41
N ALA A 216 14.40 -28.98 -0.30
CA ALA A 216 14.55 -29.69 0.97
C ALA A 216 13.40 -29.42 1.96
N GLY A 217 12.17 -29.44 1.47
CA GLY A 217 10.94 -29.32 2.28
C GLY A 217 10.48 -27.91 2.58
N CYS A 218 11.11 -26.93 1.95
CA CYS A 218 10.61 -25.56 2.00
C CYS A 218 9.65 -25.24 0.86
N PRO A 219 8.65 -24.37 1.12
CA PRO A 219 7.71 -23.92 0.11
C PRO A 219 8.38 -23.05 -0.96
N ASP A 220 7.79 -23.13 -2.14
CA ASP A 220 7.96 -22.24 -3.30
C ASP A 220 6.53 -22.02 -3.81
N LYS A 221 5.91 -20.96 -3.30
CA LYS A 221 4.46 -20.77 -3.36
C LYS A 221 3.99 -20.35 -4.75
N ASP A 222 4.79 -19.58 -5.49
CA ASP A 222 4.49 -19.14 -6.85
C ASP A 222 5.12 -20.03 -7.94
N GLY A 223 6.04 -20.92 -7.57
CA GLY A 223 6.57 -21.97 -8.42
C GLY A 223 7.63 -21.49 -9.39
N ASP A 224 8.33 -20.41 -9.09
CA ASP A 224 9.32 -19.78 -9.99
C ASP A 224 10.72 -20.41 -9.90
N GLY A 225 10.93 -21.31 -8.95
CA GLY A 225 12.20 -21.98 -8.72
C GLY A 225 13.03 -21.38 -7.57
N VAL A 226 12.54 -20.36 -6.87
CA VAL A 226 13.14 -19.74 -5.70
C VAL A 226 12.31 -20.06 -4.46
N GLN A 227 12.97 -20.62 -3.45
CA GLN A 227 12.33 -20.95 -2.18
C GLN A 227 11.79 -19.69 -1.47
N ASP A 228 10.58 -19.72 -0.89
CA ASP A 228 9.92 -18.58 -0.22
C ASP A 228 10.82 -17.80 0.75
N SER A 229 11.71 -18.47 1.48
CA SER A 229 12.62 -17.83 2.46
C SER A 229 13.79 -17.06 1.83
N LYS A 230 14.05 -17.30 0.55
CA LYS A 230 15.10 -16.68 -0.28
C LYS A 230 14.50 -15.85 -1.42
N ASP A 231 13.19 -15.92 -1.56
CA ASP A 231 12.41 -15.19 -2.52
C ASP A 231 12.05 -13.82 -1.93
N ASN A 232 12.39 -12.77 -2.67
CA ASN A 232 12.03 -11.40 -2.32
C ASN A 232 10.56 -11.08 -2.68
N CYS A 233 9.93 -11.89 -3.53
CA CYS A 233 8.56 -11.78 -4.01
C CYS A 233 7.77 -13.12 -3.94
N PRO A 234 7.62 -13.78 -2.77
CA PRO A 234 7.11 -15.17 -2.64
C PRO A 234 5.69 -15.46 -3.12
N ASP A 235 4.97 -14.47 -3.64
CA ASP A 235 3.59 -14.57 -4.09
C ASP A 235 3.45 -14.40 -5.61
N ILE A 236 4.52 -14.00 -6.31
CA ILE A 236 4.52 -13.61 -7.72
C ILE A 236 5.79 -14.12 -8.39
N ALA A 237 5.61 -15.13 -9.25
CA ALA A 237 6.72 -15.79 -9.92
C ALA A 237 7.62 -14.82 -10.67
N GLY A 238 8.93 -14.92 -10.45
CA GLY A 238 9.93 -14.02 -11.00
C GLY A 238 11.17 -14.72 -11.55
N LEU A 239 12.25 -13.95 -11.65
CA LEU A 239 13.52 -14.41 -12.19
C LEU A 239 14.46 -14.86 -11.07
N ILE A 240 15.09 -16.02 -11.23
CA ILE A 240 16.09 -16.54 -10.27
C ILE A 240 17.25 -15.55 -10.05
N GLU A 241 17.68 -14.84 -11.10
CA GLU A 241 18.74 -13.83 -11.04
C GLU A 241 18.36 -12.62 -10.17
N LEU A 242 17.05 -12.36 -10.03
CA LEU A 242 16.47 -11.26 -9.24
C LEU A 242 15.83 -11.76 -7.93
N LYS A 243 16.28 -12.93 -7.43
CA LYS A 243 15.79 -13.55 -6.19
C LYS A 243 14.27 -13.74 -6.16
N GLY A 244 13.71 -14.20 -7.26
CA GLY A 244 12.31 -14.59 -7.38
C GLY A 244 11.34 -13.45 -7.68
N CYS A 245 11.85 -12.24 -7.92
CA CYS A 245 11.00 -11.12 -8.32
C CYS A 245 10.87 -10.99 -9.84
N PRO A 246 9.67 -10.64 -10.34
CA PRO A 246 9.46 -10.33 -11.74
C PRO A 246 10.20 -9.02 -12.12
N ASP A 247 10.55 -8.92 -13.40
CA ASP A 247 11.09 -7.73 -14.06
C ASP A 247 10.29 -7.55 -15.36
N SER A 248 9.28 -6.70 -15.27
CA SER A 248 8.22 -6.57 -16.26
C SER A 248 8.68 -5.83 -17.53
N ASP A 249 9.67 -4.95 -17.44
CA ASP A 249 10.21 -4.21 -18.60
C ASP A 249 11.62 -4.64 -19.05
N GLY A 250 12.28 -5.49 -18.27
CA GLY A 250 13.55 -6.13 -18.61
C GLY A 250 14.76 -5.21 -18.44
N ASP A 251 14.70 -4.21 -17.58
CA ASP A 251 15.81 -3.29 -17.33
C ASP A 251 16.86 -3.81 -16.32
N GLY A 252 16.57 -4.96 -15.70
CA GLY A 252 17.44 -5.63 -14.74
C GLY A 252 17.20 -5.23 -13.29
N ILE A 253 16.15 -4.45 -13.00
CA ILE A 253 15.70 -4.09 -11.66
C ILE A 253 14.35 -4.76 -11.42
N PRO A 254 14.18 -5.54 -10.34
CA PRO A 254 12.90 -6.21 -10.10
C PRO A 254 11.79 -5.22 -9.78
N ASP A 255 10.55 -5.55 -10.16
CA ASP A 255 9.35 -4.69 -10.05
C ASP A 255 9.12 -4.14 -8.62
N ASN A 256 9.61 -4.82 -7.58
CA ASN A 256 9.49 -4.40 -6.19
C ASN A 256 10.55 -3.38 -5.74
N GLU A 257 11.62 -3.21 -6.52
CA GLU A 257 12.72 -2.25 -6.32
C GLU A 257 12.79 -1.19 -7.43
N ASP A 258 11.97 -1.33 -8.47
CA ASP A 258 11.80 -0.39 -9.57
C ASP A 258 10.71 0.67 -9.26
N ASP A 259 11.08 1.96 -9.35
CA ASP A 259 10.14 3.07 -9.17
C ASP A 259 9.19 3.22 -10.39
N CYS A 260 9.53 2.63 -11.54
CA CYS A 260 8.77 2.60 -12.79
C CYS A 260 8.68 1.19 -13.44
N PRO A 261 8.02 0.19 -12.80
CA PRO A 261 8.08 -1.24 -13.17
C PRO A 261 7.60 -1.67 -14.57
N ASN A 262 7.23 -0.75 -15.45
CA ASN A 262 6.72 -1.08 -16.79
C ASN A 262 7.41 -0.25 -17.89
N VAL A 263 8.46 0.50 -17.55
CA VAL A 263 9.15 1.40 -18.45
C VAL A 263 10.66 1.36 -18.19
N PHE A 264 11.37 0.67 -19.07
CA PHE A 264 12.82 0.46 -18.98
C PHE A 264 13.60 1.72 -18.55
N GLY A 265 14.39 1.62 -17.47
CA GLY A 265 15.26 2.68 -16.99
C GLY A 265 16.61 2.18 -16.46
N PRO A 266 17.57 3.08 -16.20
CA PRO A 266 18.85 2.69 -15.63
C PRO A 266 18.78 2.57 -14.10
N ASP A 267 19.67 1.74 -13.53
CA ASP A 267 19.92 1.60 -12.09
C ASP A 267 20.19 2.93 -11.37
N THR A 268 20.88 3.87 -12.04
CA THR A 268 21.15 5.22 -11.54
C THR A 268 19.88 6.03 -11.22
N ASN A 269 18.74 5.66 -11.80
CA ASN A 269 17.44 6.29 -11.59
C ASN A 269 16.36 5.30 -11.13
N LYS A 270 16.77 4.20 -10.48
CA LYS A 270 15.87 3.17 -9.91
C LYS A 270 14.79 2.67 -10.89
N GLY A 271 15.22 2.33 -12.11
CA GLY A 271 14.37 1.75 -13.15
C GLY A 271 13.42 2.72 -13.83
N CYS A 272 13.38 3.98 -13.38
CA CYS A 272 12.70 5.02 -14.15
C CYS A 272 13.53 5.50 -15.33
N PRO A 273 12.91 5.70 -16.52
CA PRO A 273 13.60 6.27 -17.66
C PRO A 273 14.19 7.63 -17.27
N VAL A 274 15.44 7.84 -17.63
CA VAL A 274 16.05 9.16 -17.49
C VAL A 274 15.37 10.04 -18.52
N VAL A 275 14.42 10.85 -18.05
CA VAL A 275 13.89 11.93 -18.85
C VAL A 275 15.05 12.90 -19.01
N GLU A 276 15.65 12.92 -20.21
CA GLU A 276 16.59 13.97 -20.54
C GLU A 276 15.88 15.29 -20.26
N LYS A 277 16.48 16.13 -19.41
CA LYS A 277 16.01 17.48 -19.17
C LYS A 277 16.13 18.24 -20.48
N LYS A 278 15.07 18.15 -21.27
CA LYS A 278 14.94 18.87 -22.51
C LYS A 278 14.70 20.33 -22.14
N ASP A 279 15.55 21.17 -22.68
CA ASP A 279 15.49 22.62 -22.57
C ASP A 279 15.51 23.11 -24.02
N SER A 280 14.31 23.31 -24.55
CA SER A 280 14.07 23.49 -25.99
C SER A 280 14.58 24.83 -26.49
N ASP A 281 14.54 25.86 -25.66
CA ASP A 281 14.95 27.21 -25.99
C ASP A 281 16.32 27.59 -25.39
N ASN A 282 16.89 26.74 -24.54
CA ASN A 282 18.22 26.83 -23.93
C ASN A 282 18.37 28.01 -22.97
N ASP A 283 17.30 28.35 -22.24
CA ASP A 283 17.32 29.43 -21.25
C ASP A 283 17.78 28.97 -19.84
N GLY A 284 17.96 27.67 -19.66
CA GLY A 284 18.41 27.04 -18.42
C GLY A 284 17.28 26.59 -17.50
N VAL A 285 16.01 26.70 -17.92
CA VAL A 285 14.83 26.09 -17.31
C VAL A 285 14.44 24.87 -18.17
N ASP A 286 14.17 23.72 -17.54
CA ASP A 286 13.74 22.55 -18.31
C ASP A 286 12.28 22.71 -18.80
N ASP A 287 11.95 22.15 -19.97
CA ASP A 287 10.63 22.23 -20.63
C ASP A 287 9.45 21.90 -19.69
N GLN A 288 9.69 21.11 -18.63
CA GLN A 288 8.67 20.72 -17.65
C GLN A 288 8.40 21.80 -16.59
N GLN A 289 9.39 22.62 -16.28
CA GLN A 289 9.31 23.76 -15.36
C GLN A 289 9.19 25.10 -16.08
N ASP A 290 9.40 25.10 -17.39
CA ASP A 290 9.31 26.26 -18.24
C ASP A 290 7.85 26.56 -18.64
N GLN A 291 7.41 27.78 -18.34
CA GLN A 291 6.10 28.31 -18.70
C GLN A 291 6.07 28.80 -20.16
N CYS A 292 7.23 29.02 -20.76
CA CYS A 292 7.45 29.45 -22.13
C CYS A 292 8.49 28.58 -22.89
N PRO A 293 8.31 27.25 -23.02
CA PRO A 293 9.36 26.32 -23.48
C PRO A 293 9.98 26.57 -24.86
N ASP A 294 9.38 27.44 -25.67
CA ASP A 294 9.83 27.74 -27.04
C ASP A 294 10.50 29.12 -27.15
N VAL A 295 10.57 29.91 -26.07
CA VAL A 295 11.02 31.31 -26.10
C VAL A 295 11.88 31.62 -24.87
N PRO A 296 13.20 31.87 -25.06
CA PRO A 296 14.11 31.99 -23.93
C PRO A 296 13.72 33.10 -22.98
N GLY A 297 13.69 32.81 -21.68
CA GLY A 297 13.34 33.77 -20.66
C GLY A 297 14.25 33.73 -19.45
N LEU A 298 13.71 34.24 -18.33
CA LEU A 298 14.43 34.32 -17.07
C LEU A 298 13.86 33.30 -16.10
N ALA A 299 14.74 32.54 -15.43
CA ALA A 299 14.34 31.59 -14.40
C ALA A 299 13.47 32.19 -13.29
N LYS A 300 13.63 33.49 -12.95
CA LYS A 300 12.76 34.19 -11.96
C LYS A 300 11.30 34.30 -12.40
N PHE A 301 11.03 34.13 -13.70
CA PHE A 301 9.72 34.18 -14.33
C PHE A 301 9.34 32.83 -14.95
N GLY A 302 9.91 31.73 -14.43
CA GLY A 302 9.58 30.39 -14.89
C GLY A 302 9.92 30.15 -16.35
N GLY A 303 11.01 30.74 -16.86
CA GLY A 303 11.46 30.57 -18.25
C GLY A 303 10.79 31.52 -19.24
N CYS A 304 9.92 32.42 -18.78
CA CYS A 304 9.32 33.42 -19.67
C CYS A 304 10.15 34.70 -19.82
N PRO A 305 10.14 35.33 -21.01
CA PRO A 305 10.77 36.62 -21.25
C PRO A 305 10.04 37.76 -20.54
N ASP A 306 10.76 38.85 -20.30
CA ASP A 306 10.28 40.14 -19.80
C ASP A 306 10.92 41.19 -20.73
N THR A 307 10.25 41.46 -21.84
CA THR A 307 10.82 42.12 -23.02
C THR A 307 11.10 43.60 -22.76
N ASP A 308 10.28 44.29 -21.97
CA ASP A 308 10.47 45.69 -21.62
C ASP A 308 11.07 45.94 -20.22
N GLY A 309 11.21 44.88 -19.42
CA GLY A 309 11.95 44.91 -18.17
C GLY A 309 11.19 45.57 -17.03
N ASP A 310 9.85 45.66 -17.10
CA ASP A 310 9.02 46.28 -16.08
C ASP A 310 8.79 45.39 -14.85
N GLY A 311 9.20 44.12 -14.96
CA GLY A 311 9.10 43.12 -13.91
C GLY A 311 7.88 42.21 -14.01
N ILE A 312 7.13 42.28 -15.11
CA ILE A 312 6.00 41.41 -15.45
C ILE A 312 6.39 40.63 -16.70
N PRO A 313 6.33 39.29 -16.69
CA PRO A 313 6.72 38.51 -17.86
C PRO A 313 5.70 38.68 -19.00
N ASP A 314 6.17 38.59 -20.25
CA ASP A 314 5.38 38.85 -21.46
C ASP A 314 4.01 38.14 -21.53
N PRO A 315 3.84 36.89 -21.05
CA PRO A 315 2.52 36.24 -21.03
C PRO A 315 1.50 36.87 -20.07
N ASP A 316 1.98 37.52 -19.02
CA ASP A 316 1.18 38.19 -17.99
C ASP A 316 1.07 39.70 -18.22
N ASP A 317 1.84 40.25 -19.17
CA ASP A 317 1.89 41.66 -19.51
C ASP A 317 0.90 41.99 -20.65
N LYS A 318 0.02 42.98 -20.43
CA LYS A 318 -0.90 43.48 -21.47
C LYS A 318 -0.21 44.38 -22.49
N CYS A 319 0.94 44.93 -22.14
CA CYS A 319 1.76 45.83 -22.93
C CYS A 319 3.25 45.38 -23.00
N PRO A 320 3.59 44.14 -23.45
CA PRO A 320 4.93 43.52 -23.29
C PRO A 320 6.14 44.22 -23.93
N LYS A 321 5.94 45.37 -24.57
CA LYS A 321 6.98 46.12 -25.29
C LYS A 321 7.17 47.52 -24.76
N VAL A 322 6.37 47.93 -23.76
CA VAL A 322 6.36 49.27 -23.22
C VAL A 322 6.16 49.16 -21.72
N ALA A 323 7.27 49.31 -21.01
CA ALA A 323 7.31 49.14 -19.57
C ALA A 323 6.20 49.93 -18.86
N GLY A 324 5.45 49.24 -18.01
CA GLY A 324 4.32 49.82 -17.33
C GLY A 324 4.28 49.58 -15.84
N LEU A 325 3.09 49.74 -15.28
CA LEU A 325 2.86 49.60 -13.86
C LEU A 325 2.11 48.31 -13.58
N LYS A 326 2.49 47.63 -12.50
CA LYS A 326 1.78 46.43 -12.02
C LYS A 326 0.29 46.65 -11.73
N THR A 327 -0.10 47.85 -11.34
CA THR A 327 -1.52 48.21 -11.13
C THR A 327 -2.34 48.15 -12.43
N PHE A 328 -1.67 48.24 -13.58
CA PHE A 328 -2.26 48.24 -14.92
C PHE A 328 -1.80 47.04 -15.74
N ASP A 329 -1.41 45.94 -15.09
CA ASP A 329 -0.98 44.69 -15.73
C ASP A 329 0.11 44.91 -16.81
N GLY A 330 1.11 45.74 -16.49
CA GLY A 330 2.25 46.05 -17.36
C GLY A 330 2.04 47.17 -18.38
N CYS A 331 0.87 47.82 -18.36
CA CYS A 331 0.65 48.99 -19.20
C CYS A 331 1.10 50.31 -18.54
N PRO A 332 1.58 51.29 -19.34
CA PRO A 332 2.07 52.56 -18.85
C PRO A 332 0.93 53.51 -18.43
N ASP A 333 1.29 54.42 -17.52
CA ASP A 333 0.54 55.61 -17.12
C ASP A 333 1.56 56.77 -17.12
N THR A 334 1.65 57.44 -18.27
CA THR A 334 2.73 58.36 -18.61
C THR A 334 2.66 59.64 -17.77
N ASP A 335 1.46 60.15 -17.50
CA ASP A 335 1.25 61.38 -16.72
C ASP A 335 0.89 61.15 -15.24
N LYS A 336 0.70 59.88 -14.85
CA LYS A 336 0.52 59.42 -13.46
C LYS A 336 -0.75 59.93 -12.82
N ASP A 337 -1.81 60.05 -13.60
CA ASP A 337 -3.11 60.49 -13.11
C ASP A 337 -4.02 59.35 -12.60
N GLY A 338 -3.55 58.11 -12.76
CA GLY A 338 -4.22 56.90 -12.31
C GLY A 338 -5.10 56.25 -13.37
N ILE A 339 -5.00 56.68 -14.63
CA ILE A 339 -5.59 56.01 -15.79
C ILE A 339 -4.45 55.54 -16.71
N GLU A 340 -4.49 54.27 -17.12
CA GLU A 340 -3.51 53.76 -18.09
C GLU A 340 -3.64 54.48 -19.45
N ASP A 341 -2.53 54.68 -20.16
CA ASP A 341 -2.45 55.48 -21.40
C ASP A 341 -3.48 55.04 -22.45
N SER A 342 -3.79 53.75 -22.55
CA SER A 342 -4.74 53.21 -23.53
C SER A 342 -6.21 53.58 -23.25
N LYS A 343 -6.51 53.95 -22.00
CA LYS A 343 -7.84 54.36 -21.52
C LYS A 343 -7.91 55.86 -21.21
N ASP A 344 -6.77 56.54 -21.20
CA ASP A 344 -6.67 57.97 -21.01
C ASP A 344 -7.00 58.73 -22.30
N LYS A 345 -7.81 59.78 -22.19
CA LYS A 345 -8.12 60.67 -23.33
C LYS A 345 -7.05 61.73 -23.57
N CYS A 346 -6.15 61.93 -22.59
CA CYS A 346 -5.03 62.84 -22.62
C CYS A 346 -3.79 62.18 -21.98
N PRO A 347 -3.22 61.10 -22.55
CA PRO A 347 -2.20 60.25 -21.89
C PRO A 347 -0.91 60.97 -21.45
N ASN A 348 -0.67 62.20 -21.91
CA ASN A 348 0.53 62.97 -21.60
C ASN A 348 0.25 64.19 -20.71
N SER A 349 -0.98 64.37 -20.22
CA SER A 349 -1.39 65.54 -19.45
C SER A 349 -2.32 65.16 -18.32
N TYR A 350 -1.77 65.14 -17.10
CA TYR A 350 -2.52 64.80 -15.89
C TYR A 350 -3.91 65.43 -15.81
N GLY A 351 -4.93 64.61 -15.61
CA GLY A 351 -6.29 65.04 -15.37
C GLY A 351 -7.02 64.24 -14.29
N PRO A 352 -8.20 64.72 -13.86
CA PRO A 352 -9.02 63.93 -12.95
C PRO A 352 -9.74 62.83 -13.73
N ILE A 353 -9.92 61.68 -13.07
CA ILE A 353 -10.70 60.55 -13.57
C ILE A 353 -12.13 60.97 -13.99
N SER A 354 -12.72 61.94 -13.29
CA SER A 354 -14.04 62.48 -13.63
C SER A 354 -14.11 63.18 -15.00
N ASN A 355 -12.96 63.58 -15.55
CA ASN A 355 -12.81 64.14 -16.90
C ASN A 355 -12.08 63.18 -17.86
N GLY A 356 -11.96 61.90 -17.50
CA GLY A 356 -11.32 60.86 -18.30
C GLY A 356 -9.85 61.14 -18.59
N GLY A 357 -9.12 61.59 -17.57
CA GLY A 357 -7.68 61.84 -17.61
C GLY A 357 -7.25 63.16 -18.24
N CYS A 358 -8.20 63.97 -18.72
CA CYS A 358 -7.87 65.26 -19.30
C CYS A 358 -7.88 66.42 -18.30
N PRO A 359 -6.95 67.39 -18.42
CA PRO A 359 -6.95 68.60 -17.59
C PRO A 359 -8.29 69.36 -17.72
N ILE A 360 -8.82 69.86 -16.60
CA ILE A 360 -10.01 70.70 -16.62
C ILE A 360 -9.65 72.06 -17.23
N ILE A 361 -10.26 72.40 -18.37
CA ILE A 361 -10.09 73.73 -18.96
C ILE A 361 -10.66 74.79 -18.01
N GLU A 362 -9.78 75.67 -17.52
CA GLU A 362 -10.11 76.74 -16.59
C GLU A 362 -11.16 77.71 -17.16
N THR A 363 -11.99 78.28 -16.28
CA THR A 363 -13.08 79.19 -16.67
C THR A 363 -12.59 80.36 -17.51
N LYS A 364 -11.46 80.98 -17.16
CA LYS A 364 -10.88 82.10 -17.93
C LYS A 364 -10.50 81.70 -19.36
N ASP A 365 -10.03 80.47 -19.57
CA ASP A 365 -9.62 80.01 -20.89
C ASP A 365 -10.86 79.71 -21.75
N ARG A 366 -11.92 79.17 -21.14
CA ARG A 366 -13.23 79.02 -21.79
C ARG A 366 -13.85 80.37 -22.15
N GLU A 367 -13.70 81.38 -21.29
CA GLU A 367 -14.17 82.74 -21.56
C GLU A 367 -13.44 83.37 -22.74
N VAL A 368 -12.13 83.15 -22.90
CA VAL A 368 -11.37 83.59 -24.08
C VAL A 368 -11.91 82.94 -25.35
N LEU A 369 -12.19 81.64 -25.36
CA LEU A 369 -12.77 80.94 -26.51
C LEU A 369 -14.17 81.49 -26.87
N SER A 370 -15.00 81.72 -25.85
CA SER A 370 -16.33 82.31 -26.02
C SER A 370 -16.29 83.77 -26.50
N PHE A 371 -15.35 84.55 -25.98
CA PHE A 371 -15.11 85.93 -26.42
C PHE A 371 -14.63 85.96 -27.88
N ALA A 372 -13.75 85.04 -28.26
CA ALA A 372 -13.23 84.94 -29.62
C ALA A 372 -14.35 84.73 -30.65
N MET A 373 -15.45 84.06 -30.29
CA MET A 373 -16.62 83.90 -31.16
C MET A 373 -17.21 85.24 -31.63
N LYS A 374 -17.14 86.26 -30.79
CA LYS A 374 -17.69 87.60 -31.08
C LYS A 374 -16.63 88.55 -31.65
N ALA A 375 -15.37 88.30 -31.33
CA ALA A 375 -14.30 89.26 -31.53
C ALA A 375 -13.44 88.97 -32.77
N VAL A 376 -13.43 87.74 -33.29
CA VAL A 376 -12.78 87.42 -34.57
C VAL A 376 -13.59 87.99 -35.73
N GLN A 377 -12.97 88.89 -36.51
CA GLN A 377 -13.60 89.64 -37.59
C GLN A 377 -12.93 89.41 -38.95
N PHE A 378 -13.74 89.54 -40.00
CA PHE A 378 -13.31 89.38 -41.38
C PHE A 378 -13.66 90.62 -42.20
N GLU A 379 -12.91 90.84 -43.28
CA GLU A 379 -13.28 91.80 -44.31
C GLU A 379 -14.65 91.46 -44.93
N LEU A 380 -15.39 92.49 -45.34
CA LEU A 380 -16.76 92.33 -45.82
C LEU A 380 -16.81 91.38 -47.04
N GLY A 381 -17.66 90.34 -46.96
CA GLY A 381 -17.81 89.34 -48.02
C GLY A 381 -16.58 88.44 -48.25
N LYS A 382 -15.54 88.54 -47.41
CA LYS A 382 -14.27 87.82 -47.56
C LYS A 382 -13.98 86.93 -46.34
N ALA A 383 -12.97 86.08 -46.52
CA ALA A 383 -12.35 85.27 -45.46
C ALA A 383 -11.02 85.85 -44.94
N THR A 384 -10.65 87.05 -45.39
CA THR A 384 -9.46 87.77 -44.89
C THR A 384 -9.71 88.25 -43.46
N LEU A 385 -8.86 87.83 -42.53
CA LEU A 385 -8.90 88.27 -41.13
C LEU A 385 -8.53 89.75 -41.01
N LYS A 386 -9.23 90.48 -40.15
CA LYS A 386 -8.87 91.86 -39.80
C LYS A 386 -7.74 91.90 -38.75
N PRO A 387 -6.92 92.97 -38.70
CA PRO A 387 -5.82 93.11 -37.74
C PRO A 387 -6.20 92.86 -36.27
N GLU A 388 -7.39 93.28 -35.87
CA GLU A 388 -7.89 93.12 -34.49
C GLU A 388 -8.06 91.65 -34.09
N SER A 389 -8.30 90.77 -35.07
CA SER A 389 -8.51 89.33 -34.85
C SER A 389 -7.23 88.61 -34.44
N PHE A 390 -6.07 89.12 -34.85
CA PHE A 390 -4.79 88.44 -34.62
C PHE A 390 -4.43 88.35 -33.13
N SER A 391 -4.74 89.37 -32.33
CA SER A 391 -4.50 89.35 -30.88
C SER A 391 -5.34 88.26 -30.19
N ILE A 392 -6.59 88.08 -30.62
CA ILE A 392 -7.50 87.06 -30.09
C ILE A 392 -7.05 85.66 -30.50
N LEU A 393 -6.67 85.48 -31.78
CA LEU A 393 -6.16 84.21 -32.28
C LEU A 393 -4.82 83.84 -31.63
N ASN A 394 -3.99 84.81 -31.22
CA ASN A 394 -2.80 84.53 -30.43
C ASN A 394 -3.15 83.97 -29.05
N GLN A 395 -4.16 84.51 -28.37
CA GLN A 395 -4.63 83.97 -27.08
C GLN A 395 -5.17 82.54 -27.25
N ILE A 396 -5.86 82.24 -28.35
CA ILE A 396 -6.27 80.86 -28.66
C ILE A 396 -5.05 79.96 -28.87
N ALA A 397 -4.01 80.43 -29.57
CA ALA A 397 -2.77 79.68 -29.72
C ALA A 397 -2.09 79.42 -28.36
N ASP A 398 -2.11 80.38 -27.44
CA ASP A 398 -1.56 80.21 -26.10
C ASP A 398 -2.35 79.16 -25.30
N ILE A 399 -3.68 79.15 -25.40
CA ILE A 399 -4.54 78.10 -24.82
C ILE A 399 -4.21 76.73 -25.43
N MET A 400 -4.04 76.65 -26.74
CA MET A 400 -3.67 75.39 -27.41
C MET A 400 -2.29 74.86 -26.96
N ARG A 401 -1.35 75.75 -26.63
CA ARG A 401 -0.06 75.33 -26.03
C ARG A 401 -0.21 74.89 -24.57
N LYS A 402 -1.14 75.50 -23.82
CA LYS A 402 -1.44 75.12 -22.44
C LYS A 402 -2.08 73.74 -22.32
N TYR A 403 -2.90 73.34 -23.28
CA TYR A 403 -3.62 72.05 -23.27
C TYR A 403 -3.15 71.17 -24.45
N PRO A 404 -1.97 70.52 -24.38
CA PRO A 404 -1.32 69.89 -25.53
C PRO A 404 -2.07 68.68 -26.09
N ASP A 405 -2.84 67.97 -25.28
CA ASP A 405 -3.64 66.81 -25.73
C ASP A 405 -5.04 67.18 -26.24
N TYR A 406 -5.39 68.47 -26.28
CA TYR A 406 -6.66 68.92 -26.84
C TYR A 406 -6.56 69.24 -28.33
N VAL A 407 -7.65 68.96 -29.05
CA VAL A 407 -7.89 69.31 -30.45
C VAL A 407 -8.90 70.45 -30.51
N LEU A 408 -8.64 71.43 -31.38
CA LEU A 408 -9.52 72.57 -31.60
C LEU A 408 -10.35 72.38 -32.87
N SER A 409 -11.68 72.37 -32.74
CA SER A 409 -12.63 72.50 -33.84
C SER A 409 -12.98 73.96 -34.08
N ILE A 410 -12.73 74.44 -35.29
CA ILE A 410 -13.00 75.80 -35.74
C ILE A 410 -14.22 75.78 -36.67
N GLU A 411 -15.33 76.34 -36.22
CA GLU A 411 -16.61 76.23 -36.94
C GLU A 411 -17.04 77.58 -37.49
N GLY A 412 -17.13 77.70 -38.81
CA GLY A 412 -17.56 78.93 -39.47
C GLY A 412 -19.08 78.98 -39.65
N HIS A 413 -19.67 80.15 -39.40
CA HIS A 413 -21.10 80.39 -39.58
C HIS A 413 -21.37 81.71 -40.31
N THR A 414 -22.48 81.77 -41.04
CA THR A 414 -23.00 82.98 -41.71
C THR A 414 -24.42 83.28 -41.26
N ASP A 415 -24.89 84.48 -41.63
CA ASP A 415 -26.32 84.76 -41.65
C ASP A 415 -26.99 84.15 -42.89
N ASN A 416 -28.29 84.42 -43.07
CA ASN A 416 -29.08 83.93 -44.19
C ASN A 416 -29.06 84.83 -45.44
N THR A 417 -28.16 85.81 -45.51
CA THR A 417 -28.07 86.72 -46.66
C THR A 417 -27.28 86.04 -47.78
N GLY A 418 -27.85 85.98 -48.98
CA GLY A 418 -27.24 85.28 -50.12
C GLY A 418 -27.66 83.82 -50.23
N THR A 419 -27.08 83.10 -51.19
CA THR A 419 -27.40 81.68 -51.44
C THR A 419 -26.69 80.77 -50.45
N SER A 420 -27.33 79.65 -50.10
CA SER A 420 -26.76 78.64 -49.18
C SER A 420 -25.37 78.16 -49.60
N ASP A 421 -25.13 77.92 -50.88
CA ASP A 421 -23.83 77.43 -51.38
C ASP A 421 -22.69 78.44 -51.19
N VAL A 422 -22.98 79.73 -51.41
CA VAL A 422 -22.02 80.82 -51.17
C VAL A 422 -21.72 80.94 -49.69
N ASN A 423 -22.76 80.87 -48.85
CA ASN A 423 -22.62 80.93 -47.40
C ASN A 423 -21.83 79.74 -46.83
N GLN A 424 -22.05 78.55 -47.38
CA GLN A 424 -21.29 77.35 -47.03
C GLN A 424 -19.80 77.54 -47.34
N LYS A 425 -19.45 77.90 -48.58
CA LYS A 425 -18.05 78.12 -49.00
C LYS A 425 -17.38 79.24 -48.21
N LEU A 426 -18.10 80.34 -47.95
CA LEU A 426 -17.59 81.48 -47.19
C LEU A 426 -17.29 81.10 -45.74
N SER A 427 -18.22 80.40 -45.09
CA SER A 427 -18.06 79.95 -43.71
C SER A 427 -16.85 79.03 -43.55
N GLU A 428 -16.66 78.11 -44.49
CA GLU A 428 -15.53 77.18 -44.50
C GLU A 428 -14.20 77.89 -44.76
N SER A 429 -14.17 78.83 -45.71
CA SER A 429 -13.00 79.65 -45.99
C SER A 429 -12.59 80.50 -44.78
N ARG A 430 -13.55 81.00 -44.00
CA ARG A 430 -13.29 81.75 -42.76
C ARG A 430 -12.73 80.87 -41.65
N ALA A 431 -13.32 79.69 -41.44
CA ALA A 431 -12.79 78.72 -40.49
C ALA A 431 -11.37 78.29 -40.89
N LYS A 432 -11.12 78.08 -42.19
CA LYS A 432 -9.80 77.78 -42.74
C LYS A 432 -8.79 78.92 -42.54
N ALA A 433 -9.19 80.18 -42.66
CA ALA A 433 -8.28 81.30 -42.42
C ALA A 433 -7.80 81.36 -40.96
N CYS A 434 -8.70 81.10 -39.99
CA CYS A 434 -8.31 80.95 -38.59
C CYS A 434 -7.39 79.75 -38.38
N TYR A 435 -7.70 78.61 -39.00
CA TYR A 435 -6.86 77.41 -38.98
C TYR A 435 -5.45 77.69 -39.50
N GLU A 436 -5.33 78.32 -40.67
CA GLU A 436 -4.04 78.63 -41.31
C GLU A 436 -3.21 79.57 -40.43
N TYR A 437 -3.86 80.55 -39.80
CA TYR A 437 -3.19 81.45 -38.88
C TYR A 437 -2.69 80.72 -37.61
N LEU A 438 -3.51 79.86 -36.99
CA LEU A 438 -3.11 79.11 -35.81
C LEU A 438 -1.98 78.12 -36.12
N ASN A 439 -2.02 77.49 -37.29
CA ASN A 439 -0.92 76.65 -37.79
C ASN A 439 0.36 77.47 -37.99
N GLN A 440 0.26 78.68 -38.56
CA GLN A 440 1.40 79.61 -38.66
C GLN A 440 1.98 80.00 -37.30
N LYS A 441 1.16 80.02 -36.23
CA LYS A 441 1.60 80.24 -34.84
C LYS A 441 2.18 79.00 -34.16
N GLY A 442 2.38 77.92 -34.90
CA GLY A 442 3.04 76.69 -34.47
C GLY A 442 2.12 75.66 -33.85
N ILE A 443 0.79 75.79 -33.99
CA ILE A 443 -0.13 74.74 -33.53
C ILE A 443 -0.18 73.63 -34.59
N PRO A 444 0.18 72.38 -34.25
CA PRO A 444 0.23 71.28 -35.21
C PRO A 444 -1.10 71.03 -35.92
N THR A 445 -1.04 70.71 -37.22
CA THR A 445 -2.22 70.49 -38.06
C THR A 445 -3.11 69.34 -37.59
N ASN A 446 -2.55 68.30 -36.96
CA ASN A 446 -3.30 67.20 -36.36
C ASN A 446 -4.15 67.62 -35.15
N ARG A 447 -3.85 68.78 -34.55
CA ARG A 447 -4.58 69.36 -33.41
C ARG A 447 -5.61 70.41 -33.80
N LEU A 448 -5.76 70.67 -35.10
CA LEU A 448 -6.70 71.64 -35.62
C LEU A 448 -7.67 70.96 -36.59
N LYS A 449 -8.95 71.27 -36.45
CA LYS A 449 -10.01 70.88 -37.38
C LYS A 449 -10.79 72.14 -37.74
N TYR A 450 -11.25 72.23 -38.98
CA TYR A 450 -12.12 73.33 -39.39
C TYR A 450 -13.29 72.82 -40.21
N LYS A 451 -14.44 73.49 -40.10
CA LYS A 451 -15.64 73.18 -40.89
C LYS A 451 -16.51 74.40 -41.05
N GLY A 452 -17.05 74.60 -42.25
CA GLY A 452 -18.11 75.56 -42.48
C GLY A 452 -19.50 74.94 -42.27
N TYR A 453 -20.42 75.69 -41.69
CA TYR A 453 -21.84 75.32 -41.57
C TYR A 453 -22.78 76.28 -42.30
N GLY A 454 -22.24 77.28 -42.98
CA GLY A 454 -23.01 78.34 -43.63
C GLY A 454 -24.07 78.91 -42.70
N GLN A 455 -25.31 78.93 -43.18
CA GLN A 455 -26.48 79.45 -42.46
C GLN A 455 -27.27 78.38 -41.68
N ALA A 456 -26.79 77.12 -41.62
CA ALA A 456 -27.56 75.99 -41.12
C ALA A 456 -27.68 75.92 -39.58
N ARG A 457 -26.85 76.68 -38.84
CA ARG A 457 -26.80 76.69 -37.36
C ARG A 457 -26.88 78.12 -36.80
N PRO A 458 -28.03 78.82 -36.94
CA PRO A 458 -28.21 80.15 -36.38
C PRO A 458 -28.34 80.10 -34.85
N ILE A 459 -27.81 81.12 -34.17
CA ILE A 459 -27.96 81.33 -32.72
C ILE A 459 -28.85 82.53 -32.39
N ALA A 460 -29.25 83.30 -33.40
CA ALA A 460 -30.13 84.46 -33.27
C ALA A 460 -31.03 84.61 -34.50
N ASP A 461 -32.06 85.45 -34.37
CA ASP A 461 -33.02 85.68 -35.44
C ASP A 461 -32.39 86.41 -36.65
N ASN A 462 -32.39 85.74 -37.79
CA ASN A 462 -31.89 86.26 -39.06
C ASN A 462 -32.74 87.40 -39.65
N SER A 463 -33.95 87.64 -39.15
CA SER A 463 -34.78 88.77 -39.60
C SER A 463 -34.17 90.13 -39.19
N THR A 464 -33.45 90.16 -38.06
CA THR A 464 -32.88 91.38 -37.48
C THR A 464 -31.41 91.59 -37.87
N TYR A 465 -30.99 92.85 -38.01
CA TYR A 465 -29.57 93.17 -38.28
C TYR A 465 -28.64 92.69 -37.15
N SER A 466 -29.08 92.85 -35.89
CA SER A 466 -28.35 92.38 -34.71
C SER A 466 -28.21 90.85 -34.70
N GLY A 467 -29.29 90.12 -34.98
CA GLY A 467 -29.24 88.65 -35.02
C GLY A 467 -28.39 88.11 -36.17
N ARG A 468 -28.47 88.72 -37.37
CA ARG A 468 -27.53 88.39 -38.48
C ARG A 468 -26.07 88.62 -38.08
N THR A 469 -25.79 89.68 -37.31
CA THR A 469 -24.44 89.96 -36.82
C THR A 469 -23.94 88.90 -35.85
N LEU A 470 -24.80 88.38 -34.97
CA LEU A 470 -24.46 87.26 -34.10
C LEU A 470 -24.28 85.94 -34.86
N ASN A 471 -25.05 85.72 -35.93
CA ASN A 471 -24.92 84.50 -36.74
C ASN A 471 -23.62 84.44 -37.56
N ARG A 472 -23.08 85.60 -37.98
CA ARG A 472 -21.77 85.72 -38.62
C ARG A 472 -20.64 85.59 -37.60
N ARG A 473 -20.20 84.37 -37.31
CA ARG A 473 -19.21 84.08 -36.26
C ARG A 473 -18.31 82.91 -36.63
N VAL A 474 -17.25 82.72 -35.84
CA VAL A 474 -16.43 81.50 -35.85
C VAL A 474 -16.41 80.94 -34.44
N GLU A 475 -16.76 79.68 -34.25
CA GLU A 475 -16.72 79.00 -32.97
C GLU A 475 -15.42 78.23 -32.78
N PHE A 476 -14.96 78.16 -31.54
CA PHE A 476 -13.70 77.54 -31.15
C PHE A 476 -13.97 76.53 -30.03
N ASN A 477 -14.06 75.26 -30.39
CA ASN A 477 -14.45 74.19 -29.48
C ASN A 477 -13.25 73.28 -29.20
N LEU A 478 -12.85 73.15 -27.94
CA LEU A 478 -11.79 72.24 -27.51
C LEU A 478 -12.37 70.89 -27.09
N THR A 479 -11.79 69.82 -27.58
CA THR A 479 -12.09 68.44 -27.18
C THR A 479 -10.80 67.65 -26.98
N PRO A 480 -10.75 66.68 -26.06
CA PRO A 480 -9.62 65.74 -25.98
C PRO A 480 -9.30 65.12 -27.35
N GLY A 481 -8.01 65.03 -27.67
CA GLY A 481 -7.50 64.35 -28.85
C GLY A 481 -7.18 62.92 -28.47
N ASN A 482 -8.07 61.99 -28.86
CA ASN A 482 -7.85 60.54 -28.69
C ASN A 482 -6.41 60.11 -28.94
#